data_AF-A0A1B1MYQ8-F1
#
_entry.id   AF-A0A1B1MYQ8-F1
#
_cell.length_a   1.000
_cell.length_b   1.000
_cell.length_c   1.000
_cell.angle_alpha   90.00
_cell.angle_beta   90.00
_cell.angle_gamma   90.00
#
_symmetry.space_group_name_H-M   'P 1'
#
loop_
_entity.id
_entity.type
_entity.pdbx_description
1 polymer ?
#
loop_
_entity_poly.entity_id
_entity_poly.type
_entity_poly.pdbx_seq_one_letter_code
_entity_poly.pdbx_strand_id
1 'polypeptide(L)'
;MEKHRLNHTAEPAAFQVQYGGADGIKGCEQEETGFRFRGGLVHTRNRIKLSCPVRIAFLGGSITEGAGASEAERSSWRALTGFYLSERLGSEQVSCVNAGVGGTSSVFGAHRLCEHVLSQGPIDLLFVEFSVNDGSDQLDRAEVIRGMEGIVRQMKRLSPQTDICFVYTASERNLSAERPEYIAIHEQVAEHYQLPSVNLAYRVYQWLQAEAAEWTDLAPDGYHPNDKGHALYARYMKEFLEKALSVALSANLSIGPVVLSHSQVVDKSLPKPMDPASYEFAAMALLSGLEEEEQGGIRLISQRGFNRVKLEADAPLMNWRYDTEHLDAELKGAELVFHTWGKSAGVSLLCGPDSGIFEYSVNGAEFVQVNPFDEWCLVAYRPVHFLFPLEAERGPVHVILRSTGLKDERSSGCRVKVLRLLSN
;
A
#
# COMPACT_ATOMS: atom_id res chain seq x y z
N MET A 1 57.78 18.35 -60.80
CA MET A 1 58.25 19.15 -59.66
C MET A 1 57.12 19.15 -58.63
N GLU A 2 56.94 18.10 -57.84
CA GLU A 2 57.83 17.65 -56.77
C GLU A 2 58.11 18.75 -55.74
N LYS A 3 57.54 18.56 -54.54
CA LYS A 3 58.08 18.90 -53.22
C LYS A 3 57.13 18.27 -52.19
N HIS A 4 57.32 16.99 -51.88
CA HIS A 4 58.10 16.46 -50.77
C HIS A 4 57.57 16.79 -49.36
N ARG A 5 57.09 15.70 -48.75
CA ARG A 5 56.98 15.42 -47.32
C ARG A 5 58.24 15.83 -46.56
N LEU A 6 58.06 16.15 -45.28
CA LEU A 6 58.86 15.59 -44.19
C LEU A 6 57.99 15.45 -42.94
N ASN A 7 58.11 14.27 -42.32
CA ASN A 7 57.52 13.85 -41.06
C ASN A 7 58.12 14.63 -39.88
N HIS A 8 57.37 14.80 -38.78
CA HIS A 8 57.63 14.06 -37.52
C HIS A 8 56.68 14.47 -36.38
N THR A 9 56.05 13.43 -35.81
CA THR A 9 55.93 13.10 -34.36
C THR A 9 54.99 13.82 -33.40
N ALA A 10 54.38 12.93 -32.60
CA ALA A 10 53.84 13.04 -31.24
C ALA A 10 52.35 13.40 -31.13
N GLU A 11 51.54 12.34 -31.06
CA GLU A 11 50.21 12.33 -30.44
C GLU A 11 50.31 12.71 -28.96
N PRO A 12 49.43 13.59 -28.44
CA PRO A 12 49.21 13.67 -27.01
C PRO A 12 48.20 12.61 -26.56
N ALA A 13 48.62 11.86 -25.55
CA ALA A 13 47.92 10.79 -24.86
C ALA A 13 46.41 11.01 -24.64
N ALA A 14 45.62 10.02 -25.06
CA ALA A 14 44.26 9.84 -24.62
C ALA A 14 44.25 9.55 -23.11
N PHE A 15 43.71 10.47 -22.31
CA PHE A 15 43.24 10.13 -20.97
C PHE A 15 41.93 9.34 -21.13
N GLN A 16 42.06 8.02 -21.27
CA GLN A 16 40.95 7.12 -20.96
C GLN A 16 40.76 7.15 -19.44
N VAL A 17 39.71 7.81 -18.98
CA VAL A 17 39.16 7.54 -17.66
C VAL A 17 38.45 6.19 -17.77
N GLN A 18 39.12 5.13 -17.34
CA GLN A 18 38.44 3.90 -16.96
C GLN A 18 37.52 4.25 -15.80
N TYR A 19 36.21 4.27 -16.05
CA TYR A 19 35.27 4.06 -14.98
C TYR A 19 35.57 2.67 -14.43
N GLY A 20 36.08 2.63 -13.20
CA GLY A 20 36.17 1.39 -12.43
C GLY A 20 34.84 0.68 -12.56
N GLY A 21 34.91 -0.58 -12.99
CA GLY A 21 33.74 -1.42 -13.11
C GLY A 21 32.93 -1.35 -11.82
N ALA A 22 31.62 -1.47 -11.96
CA ALA A 22 30.77 -1.78 -10.83
C ALA A 22 31.32 -3.07 -10.20
N ASP A 23 32.16 -2.92 -9.18
CA ASP A 23 32.45 -3.99 -8.25
C ASP A 23 31.11 -4.33 -7.63
N GLY A 24 30.55 -5.41 -8.15
CA GLY A 24 29.30 -5.98 -7.70
C GLY A 24 29.40 -6.15 -6.20
N ILE A 25 28.53 -5.44 -5.49
CA ILE A 25 28.09 -5.87 -4.18
C ILE A 25 27.45 -7.23 -4.42
N LYS A 26 28.23 -8.29 -4.17
CA LYS A 26 27.78 -9.68 -4.24
C LYS A 26 26.50 -9.77 -3.40
N GLY A 27 25.41 -10.17 -4.06
CA GLY A 27 24.05 -10.18 -3.53
C GLY A 27 23.77 -11.24 -2.47
N CYS A 28 24.61 -11.37 -1.45
CA CYS A 28 24.40 -12.34 -0.35
C CYS A 28 24.51 -11.73 1.07
N GLU A 29 24.93 -10.48 1.26
CA GLU A 29 25.16 -9.92 2.62
C GLU A 29 23.99 -9.11 3.21
N GLN A 30 22.96 -8.73 2.43
CA GLN A 30 21.93 -7.80 2.94
C GLN A 30 20.81 -8.45 3.77
N GLU A 31 20.57 -9.76 3.62
CA GLU A 31 19.50 -10.43 4.35
C GLU A 31 19.78 -10.52 5.86
N GLU A 32 21.05 -10.63 6.28
CA GLU A 32 21.43 -10.68 7.70
C GLU A 32 20.96 -9.46 8.51
N THR A 33 20.86 -8.29 7.86
CA THR A 33 20.45 -7.04 8.51
C THR A 33 18.94 -6.83 8.54
N GLY A 34 18.16 -7.65 7.81
CA GLY A 34 16.72 -7.50 7.66
C GLY A 34 16.26 -6.30 6.81
N PHE A 35 17.17 -5.57 6.16
CA PHE A 35 16.82 -4.43 5.29
C PHE A 35 17.52 -4.51 3.93
N ARG A 36 16.85 -4.00 2.89
CA ARG A 36 17.44 -3.79 1.56
C ARG A 36 17.21 -2.33 1.16
N PHE A 37 18.28 -1.57 0.90
CA PHE A 37 18.15 -0.14 0.63
C PHE A 37 17.69 0.18 -0.80
N ARG A 38 18.11 -0.61 -1.80
CA ARG A 38 17.85 -0.37 -3.24
C ARG A 38 18.01 1.12 -3.61
N GLY A 39 16.99 1.75 -4.20
CA GLY A 39 16.96 3.16 -4.57
C GLY A 39 16.96 4.13 -3.39
N GLY A 40 16.74 3.65 -2.16
CA GLY A 40 16.82 4.43 -0.93
C GLY A 40 15.67 5.43 -0.75
N LEU A 41 15.86 6.35 0.20
CA LEU A 41 14.89 7.40 0.56
C LEU A 41 15.42 8.78 0.12
N VAL A 42 15.66 8.94 -1.18
CA VAL A 42 16.40 10.09 -1.71
C VAL A 42 15.61 11.39 -1.53
N HIS A 43 14.32 11.40 -1.83
CA HIS A 43 13.49 12.61 -1.75
C HIS A 43 13.28 13.05 -0.30
N THR A 44 12.92 12.12 0.57
CA THR A 44 12.74 12.31 2.01
C THR A 44 14.02 12.84 2.63
N ARG A 45 15.17 12.22 2.33
CA ARG A 45 16.47 12.68 2.83
C ARG A 45 16.81 14.09 2.35
N ASN A 46 16.49 14.45 1.11
CA ASN A 46 16.73 15.79 0.60
C ASN A 46 15.83 16.83 1.28
N ARG A 47 14.54 16.51 1.50
CA ARG A 47 13.60 17.36 2.24
C ARG A 47 14.09 17.62 3.67
N ILE A 48 14.56 16.58 4.35
CA ILE A 48 15.16 16.68 5.69
C ILE A 48 16.41 17.55 5.68
N LYS A 49 17.34 17.37 4.72
CA LYS A 49 18.56 18.19 4.60
C LYS A 49 18.26 19.67 4.39
N LEU A 50 17.14 19.99 3.74
CA LEU A 50 16.67 21.35 3.50
C LEU A 50 15.79 21.88 4.64
N SER A 51 15.70 21.16 5.77
CA SER A 51 14.86 21.52 6.93
C SER A 51 13.41 21.80 6.56
N CYS A 52 12.88 21.08 5.57
CA CYS A 52 11.48 21.18 5.19
C CYS A 52 10.63 20.20 6.00
N PRO A 53 9.37 20.54 6.35
CA PRO A 53 8.45 19.58 6.97
C PRO A 53 8.27 18.33 6.11
N VAL A 54 8.23 17.16 6.72
CA VAL A 54 7.99 15.88 6.04
C VAL A 54 6.67 15.27 6.48
N ARG A 55 5.92 14.75 5.52
CA ARG A 55 4.70 13.96 5.77
C ARG A 55 4.94 12.51 5.43
N ILE A 56 4.62 11.66 6.40
CA ILE A 56 4.88 10.23 6.35
C ILE A 56 3.55 9.50 6.43
N ALA A 57 3.26 8.68 5.42
CA ALA A 57 2.06 7.86 5.40
C ALA A 57 2.40 6.38 5.64
N PHE A 58 1.47 5.69 6.28
CA PHE A 58 1.58 4.26 6.58
C PHE A 58 0.32 3.57 6.08
N LEU A 59 0.46 2.85 4.97
CA LEU A 59 -0.61 2.12 4.31
C LEU A 59 -0.46 0.63 4.59
N GLY A 60 -1.45 0.03 5.26
CA GLY A 60 -1.40 -1.40 5.55
C GLY A 60 -2.65 -1.95 6.20
N GLY A 61 -2.52 -3.15 6.78
CA GLY A 61 -3.57 -3.86 7.50
C GLY A 61 -3.74 -3.43 8.96
N SER A 62 -4.20 -4.37 9.79
CA SER A 62 -4.52 -4.16 11.22
C SER A 62 -3.28 -3.85 12.06
N ILE A 63 -2.14 -4.46 11.75
CA ILE A 63 -0.87 -4.20 12.45
C ILE A 63 -0.42 -2.75 12.22
N THR A 64 -0.59 -2.24 11.00
CA THR A 64 -0.34 -0.83 10.66
C THR A 64 -1.37 0.12 11.29
N GLU A 65 -2.64 -0.29 11.36
CA GLU A 65 -3.69 0.45 12.06
C GLU A 65 -3.34 0.64 13.55
N GLY A 66 -2.75 -0.38 14.16
CA GLY A 66 -2.24 -0.38 15.54
C GLY A 66 -2.81 -1.49 16.41
N ALA A 67 -3.44 -2.51 15.82
CA ALA A 67 -4.01 -3.65 16.56
C ALA A 67 -2.97 -4.33 17.46
N GLY A 68 -3.41 -4.76 18.64
CA GLY A 68 -2.60 -5.36 19.70
C GLY A 68 -1.87 -4.35 20.59
N ALA A 69 -1.63 -3.12 20.14
CA ALA A 69 -1.09 -2.04 20.98
C ALA A 69 -2.13 -1.60 22.03
N SER A 70 -1.69 -1.28 23.25
CA SER A 70 -2.58 -0.73 24.29
C SER A 70 -3.14 0.64 23.92
N GLU A 71 -2.36 1.45 23.21
CA GLU A 71 -2.77 2.73 22.63
C GLU A 71 -2.28 2.82 21.17
N ALA A 72 -3.16 2.54 20.20
CA ALA A 72 -2.80 2.49 18.78
C ALA A 72 -2.06 3.73 18.25
N GLU A 73 -2.38 4.92 18.79
CA GLU A 73 -1.74 6.19 18.40
C GLU A 73 -0.50 6.56 19.22
N ARG A 74 -0.08 5.71 20.18
CA ARG A 74 1.13 5.93 20.99
C ARG A 74 2.12 4.78 21.01
N SER A 75 1.64 3.55 21.12
CA SER A 75 2.48 2.37 21.31
C SER A 75 2.57 1.46 20.09
N SER A 76 1.86 1.75 18.99
CA SER A 76 2.05 1.03 17.72
C SER A 76 3.42 1.33 17.09
N TRP A 77 3.95 0.39 16.31
CA TRP A 77 5.24 0.55 15.62
C TRP A 77 5.27 1.82 14.76
N ARG A 78 4.12 2.14 14.15
CA ARG A 78 3.88 3.34 13.35
C ARG A 78 4.00 4.59 14.21
N ALA A 79 3.27 4.66 15.32
CA ALA A 79 3.29 5.82 16.23
C ALA A 79 4.70 6.05 16.78
N LEU A 80 5.36 4.98 17.22
CA LEU A 80 6.74 5.02 17.72
C LEU A 80 7.75 5.45 16.63
N THR A 81 7.56 5.02 15.39
CA THR A 81 8.38 5.47 14.24
C THR A 81 8.19 6.97 13.99
N GLY A 82 6.95 7.46 14.06
CA GLY A 82 6.63 8.88 13.97
C GLY A 82 7.31 9.68 15.09
N PHE A 83 7.19 9.23 16.34
CA PHE A 83 7.83 9.89 17.48
C PHE A 83 9.35 9.94 17.37
N TYR A 84 9.99 8.86 16.94
CA TYR A 84 11.43 8.86 16.68
C TYR A 84 11.84 9.94 15.66
N LEU A 85 11.09 10.08 14.57
CA LEU A 85 11.38 11.09 13.56
C LEU A 85 11.09 12.51 14.08
N SER A 86 10.02 12.71 14.84
CA SER A 86 9.72 13.99 15.50
C SER A 86 10.79 14.38 16.51
N GLU A 87 11.33 13.43 17.29
CA GLU A 87 12.44 13.66 18.22
C GLU A 87 13.72 14.06 17.45
N ARG A 88 13.98 13.39 16.32
CA ARG A 88 15.17 13.64 15.50
C ARG A 88 15.11 14.94 14.69
N LEU A 89 13.94 15.34 14.21
CA LEU A 89 13.76 16.42 13.23
C LEU A 89 13.07 17.67 13.80
N GLY A 90 12.41 17.54 14.96
CA GLY A 90 11.51 18.54 15.53
C GLY A 90 10.04 18.18 15.28
N SER A 91 9.19 18.33 16.30
CA SER A 91 7.78 17.91 16.25
C SER A 91 6.96 18.62 15.17
N GLU A 92 7.20 19.91 14.95
CA GLU A 92 6.52 20.71 13.92
C GLU A 92 6.93 20.33 12.48
N GLN A 93 8.01 19.56 12.34
CA GLN A 93 8.58 19.17 11.05
C GLN A 93 8.09 17.81 10.56
N VAL A 94 7.31 17.08 11.37
CA VAL A 94 6.87 15.72 11.04
C VAL A 94 5.37 15.60 11.22
N SER A 95 4.68 15.17 10.16
CA SER A 95 3.28 14.76 10.24
C SER A 95 3.13 13.31 9.80
N CYS A 96 2.28 12.55 10.49
CA CYS A 96 2.04 11.14 10.20
C CYS A 96 0.59 10.92 9.78
N VAL A 97 0.40 10.15 8.71
CA VAL A 97 -0.89 9.66 8.23
C VAL A 97 -0.97 8.17 8.53
N ASN A 98 -1.83 7.79 9.47
CA ASN A 98 -2.23 6.39 9.63
C ASN A 98 -3.25 6.07 8.53
N ALA A 99 -2.93 5.15 7.63
CA ALA A 99 -3.85 4.62 6.62
C ALA A 99 -3.96 3.10 6.76
N GLY A 100 -3.89 2.59 7.99
CA GLY A 100 -4.19 1.19 8.31
C GLY A 100 -5.69 0.91 8.25
N VAL A 101 -6.07 -0.24 7.69
CA VAL A 101 -7.43 -0.78 7.70
C VAL A 101 -7.34 -2.29 7.94
N GLY A 102 -7.76 -2.75 9.11
CA GLY A 102 -7.68 -4.16 9.51
C GLY A 102 -8.35 -5.13 8.55
N GLY A 103 -7.75 -6.32 8.38
CA GLY A 103 -8.29 -7.38 7.53
C GLY A 103 -8.40 -7.00 6.05
N THR A 104 -7.51 -6.14 5.54
CA THR A 104 -7.50 -5.75 4.12
C THR A 104 -6.15 -5.99 3.46
N SER A 105 -6.20 -6.40 2.20
CA SER A 105 -5.03 -6.74 1.36
C SER A 105 -4.49 -5.54 0.58
N SER A 106 -3.37 -5.75 -0.10
CA SER A 106 -2.77 -4.79 -1.02
C SER A 106 -3.69 -4.40 -2.18
N VAL A 107 -4.62 -5.27 -2.56
CA VAL A 107 -5.66 -4.99 -3.56
C VAL A 107 -6.53 -3.82 -3.11
N PHE A 108 -7.12 -3.90 -1.92
CA PHE A 108 -7.91 -2.79 -1.39
C PHE A 108 -7.03 -1.58 -1.05
N GLY A 109 -5.79 -1.81 -0.61
CA GLY A 109 -4.76 -0.79 -0.45
C GLY A 109 -4.56 0.08 -1.71
N ALA A 110 -4.52 -0.54 -2.89
CA ALA A 110 -4.40 0.16 -4.17
C ALA A 110 -5.65 1.02 -4.47
N HIS A 111 -6.85 0.51 -4.21
CA HIS A 111 -8.09 1.24 -4.51
C HIS A 111 -8.29 2.44 -3.58
N ARG A 112 -7.94 2.30 -2.29
CA ARG A 112 -8.14 3.35 -1.28
C ARG A 112 -6.98 4.33 -1.14
N LEU A 113 -5.91 4.19 -1.94
CA LEU A 113 -4.71 5.02 -1.83
C LEU A 113 -5.04 6.51 -1.94
N CYS A 114 -5.88 6.89 -2.91
CA CYS A 114 -6.28 8.28 -3.09
C CYS A 114 -7.05 8.82 -1.86
N GLU A 115 -8.11 8.12 -1.42
CA GLU A 115 -8.96 8.56 -0.31
C GLU A 115 -8.21 8.60 1.02
N HIS A 116 -7.38 7.60 1.32
CA HIS A 116 -6.80 7.43 2.65
C HIS A 116 -5.37 8.00 2.80
N VAL A 117 -4.66 8.23 1.69
CA VAL A 117 -3.28 8.74 1.70
C VAL A 117 -3.16 10.07 0.96
N LEU A 118 -3.45 10.10 -0.34
CA LEU A 118 -3.17 11.28 -1.18
C LEU A 118 -4.09 12.46 -0.88
N SER A 119 -5.31 12.21 -0.39
CA SER A 119 -6.24 13.25 0.07
C SER A 119 -5.70 14.05 1.26
N GLN A 120 -4.72 13.50 1.99
CA GLN A 120 -4.12 14.14 3.15
C GLN A 120 -3.08 15.20 2.75
N GLY A 121 -2.80 15.35 1.45
CA GLY A 121 -1.83 16.28 0.86
C GLY A 121 -0.52 15.60 0.44
N PRO A 122 0.52 16.36 0.05
CA PRO A 122 1.78 15.80 -0.44
C PRO A 122 2.43 14.89 0.60
N ILE A 123 2.90 13.72 0.15
CA ILE A 123 3.56 12.70 0.97
C ILE A 123 5.03 12.63 0.58
N ASP A 124 5.94 12.70 1.55
CA ASP A 124 7.38 12.57 1.30
C ASP A 124 7.82 11.11 1.39
N LEU A 125 7.24 10.34 2.32
CA LEU A 125 7.54 8.93 2.55
C LEU A 125 6.25 8.12 2.76
N LEU A 126 6.09 7.04 1.98
CA LEU A 126 5.03 6.05 2.16
C LEU A 126 5.62 4.71 2.60
N PHE A 127 5.22 4.21 3.77
CA PHE A 127 5.39 2.82 4.15
C PHE A 127 4.21 1.99 3.68
N VAL A 128 4.48 0.82 3.07
CA VAL A 128 3.46 -0.12 2.56
C VAL A 128 3.65 -1.48 3.22
N GLU A 129 2.60 -2.02 3.82
CA GLU A 129 2.66 -3.22 4.66
C GLU A 129 1.41 -4.09 4.47
N PHE A 130 1.52 -5.18 3.71
CA PHE A 130 0.39 -6.08 3.43
C PHE A 130 0.75 -7.57 3.42
N SER A 131 2.01 -7.95 3.66
CA SER A 131 2.46 -9.33 3.43
C SER A 131 1.73 -10.39 4.27
N VAL A 132 1.32 -10.04 5.49
CA VAL A 132 0.50 -10.91 6.35
C VAL A 132 -0.94 -10.98 5.83
N ASN A 133 -1.53 -9.86 5.41
CA ASN A 133 -2.91 -9.81 4.92
C ASN A 133 -3.08 -10.56 3.60
N ASP A 134 -2.22 -10.28 2.63
CA ASP A 134 -2.24 -10.95 1.32
C ASP A 134 -2.12 -12.48 1.46
N GLY A 135 -1.33 -12.94 2.45
CA GLY A 135 -1.18 -14.36 2.76
C GLY A 135 -2.34 -14.96 3.55
N SER A 136 -2.95 -14.21 4.46
CA SER A 136 -4.14 -14.66 5.18
C SER A 136 -5.35 -14.81 4.27
N ASP A 137 -5.50 -13.91 3.30
CA ASP A 137 -6.54 -13.95 2.26
C ASP A 137 -6.26 -15.00 1.18
N GLN A 138 -5.08 -15.65 1.23
CA GLN A 138 -4.61 -16.64 0.26
C GLN A 138 -4.70 -16.12 -1.18
N LEU A 139 -4.38 -14.85 -1.38
CA LEU A 139 -4.42 -14.25 -2.69
C LEU A 139 -3.48 -14.98 -3.64
N ASP A 140 -3.92 -15.12 -4.88
CA ASP A 140 -3.04 -15.62 -5.92
C ASP A 140 -1.88 -14.65 -6.14
N ARG A 141 -0.77 -15.19 -6.62
CA ARG A 141 0.46 -14.43 -6.84
C ARG A 141 0.28 -13.24 -7.79
N ALA A 142 -0.56 -13.37 -8.82
CA ALA A 142 -0.77 -12.29 -9.77
C ALA A 142 -1.53 -11.13 -9.12
N GLU A 143 -2.51 -11.44 -8.28
CA GLU A 143 -3.34 -10.48 -7.56
C GLU A 143 -2.54 -9.70 -6.52
N VAL A 144 -1.64 -10.36 -5.80
CA VAL A 144 -0.66 -9.71 -4.93
C VAL A 144 0.24 -8.76 -5.71
N ILE A 145 0.76 -9.20 -6.87
CA ILE A 145 1.58 -8.35 -7.73
C ILE A 145 0.77 -7.14 -8.19
N ARG A 146 -0.47 -7.31 -8.67
CA ARG A 146 -1.33 -6.21 -9.13
C ARG A 146 -1.60 -5.19 -8.02
N GLY A 147 -1.85 -5.65 -6.79
CA GLY A 147 -2.07 -4.80 -5.60
C GLY A 147 -0.85 -3.96 -5.28
N MET A 148 0.27 -4.62 -5.01
CA MET A 148 1.52 -3.94 -4.63
C MET A 148 2.06 -3.06 -5.76
N GLU A 149 2.06 -3.55 -7.00
CA GLU A 149 2.47 -2.76 -8.17
C GLU A 149 1.53 -1.58 -8.41
N GLY A 150 0.22 -1.77 -8.23
CA GLY A 150 -0.77 -0.72 -8.37
C GLY A 150 -0.49 0.46 -7.45
N ILE A 151 -0.22 0.21 -6.16
CA ILE A 151 0.17 1.24 -5.19
C ILE A 151 1.42 2.00 -5.67
N VAL A 152 2.46 1.28 -6.08
CA VAL A 152 3.73 1.88 -6.51
C VAL A 152 3.53 2.77 -7.73
N ARG A 153 2.86 2.26 -8.76
CA ARG A 153 2.66 2.99 -10.02
C ARG A 153 1.73 4.18 -9.84
N GLN A 154 0.67 4.05 -9.03
CA GLN A 154 -0.16 5.18 -8.64
C GLN A 154 0.64 6.28 -7.96
N MET A 155 1.47 5.94 -6.96
CA MET A 155 2.33 6.92 -6.30
C MET A 155 3.31 7.58 -7.28
N LYS A 156 3.94 6.82 -8.17
CA LYS A 156 4.86 7.41 -9.16
C LYS A 156 4.16 8.30 -10.19
N ARG A 157 2.89 8.04 -10.49
CA ARG A 157 2.06 8.86 -11.39
C ARG A 157 1.51 10.12 -10.71
N LEU A 158 0.99 9.98 -9.49
CA LEU A 158 0.25 11.04 -8.78
C LEU A 158 1.11 11.85 -7.80
N SER A 159 2.17 11.24 -7.27
CA SER A 159 3.09 11.85 -6.31
C SER A 159 4.55 11.40 -6.59
N PRO A 160 5.13 11.80 -7.74
CA PRO A 160 6.41 11.26 -8.22
C PRO A 160 7.60 11.48 -7.28
N GLN A 161 7.50 12.44 -6.36
CA GLN A 161 8.54 12.75 -5.36
C GLN A 161 8.38 11.97 -4.05
N THR A 162 7.36 11.13 -3.90
CA THR A 162 7.24 10.26 -2.73
C THR A 162 8.23 9.09 -2.82
N ASP A 163 9.02 8.92 -1.76
CA ASP A 163 9.75 7.68 -1.54
C ASP A 163 8.79 6.61 -0.99
N ILE A 164 8.98 5.35 -1.40
CA ILE A 164 8.15 4.22 -0.98
C ILE A 164 9.05 3.19 -0.33
N CYS A 165 8.67 2.68 0.83
CA CYS A 165 9.36 1.61 1.53
C CYS A 165 8.39 0.48 1.86
N PHE A 166 8.71 -0.74 1.43
CA PHE A 166 7.92 -1.91 1.80
C PHE A 166 8.33 -2.39 3.21
N VAL A 167 7.35 -2.82 3.99
CA VAL A 167 7.55 -3.34 5.34
C VAL A 167 6.87 -4.70 5.44
N TYR A 168 7.56 -5.67 6.03
CA TYR A 168 7.04 -7.02 6.21
C TYR A 168 6.94 -7.34 7.69
N THR A 169 5.72 -7.26 8.23
CA THR A 169 5.42 -7.57 9.63
C THR A 169 5.41 -9.07 9.89
N ALA A 170 5.59 -9.46 11.15
CA ALA A 170 5.59 -10.86 11.55
C ALA A 170 4.18 -11.39 11.86
N SER A 171 3.98 -12.67 11.60
CA SER A 171 2.92 -13.53 12.13
C SER A 171 3.46 -14.94 12.31
N GLU A 172 2.70 -15.81 12.97
CA GLU A 172 3.03 -17.24 13.11
C GLU A 172 3.35 -17.95 11.77
N ARG A 173 2.81 -17.42 10.66
CA ARG A 173 2.96 -18.02 9.32
C ARG A 173 4.24 -17.64 8.60
N ASN A 174 4.95 -16.60 9.04
CA ASN A 174 6.05 -16.01 8.27
C ASN A 174 7.35 -15.79 9.10
N LEU A 175 7.40 -16.35 10.30
CA LEU A 175 8.57 -16.36 11.18
C LEU A 175 9.51 -17.53 10.84
N SER A 176 10.39 -17.33 9.87
CA SER A 176 11.33 -18.36 9.41
C SER A 176 12.71 -17.80 9.03
N ALA A 177 13.71 -18.68 9.01
CA ALA A 177 15.04 -18.36 8.47
C ALA A 177 15.02 -18.15 6.95
N GLU A 178 14.19 -18.95 6.25
CA GLU A 178 13.94 -18.79 4.82
C GLU A 178 12.91 -17.69 4.59
N ARG A 179 12.93 -17.08 3.39
CA ARG A 179 11.98 -16.01 3.04
C ARG A 179 10.60 -16.60 2.73
N PRO A 180 9.54 -16.22 3.47
CA PRO A 180 8.17 -16.65 3.20
C PRO A 180 7.65 -16.20 1.84
N GLU A 181 6.72 -16.97 1.27
CA GLU A 181 6.20 -16.76 -0.10
C GLU A 181 5.70 -15.34 -0.34
N TYR A 182 4.77 -14.83 0.48
CA TYR A 182 4.17 -13.50 0.27
C TYR A 182 5.18 -12.36 0.43
N ILE A 183 6.15 -12.51 1.34
CA ILE A 183 7.29 -11.59 1.44
C ILE A 183 8.14 -11.67 0.17
N ALA A 184 8.39 -12.87 -0.37
CA ALA A 184 9.14 -13.05 -1.61
C ALA A 184 8.42 -12.43 -2.82
N ILE A 185 7.09 -12.50 -2.91
CA ILE A 185 6.30 -11.86 -3.97
C ILE A 185 6.44 -10.33 -3.86
N HIS A 186 6.24 -9.76 -2.67
CA HIS A 186 6.38 -8.31 -2.44
C HIS A 186 7.80 -7.82 -2.77
N GLU A 187 8.82 -8.61 -2.42
CA GLU A 187 10.22 -8.32 -2.71
C GLU A 187 10.54 -8.26 -4.22
N GLN A 188 9.82 -9.01 -5.05
CA GLN A 188 9.98 -8.93 -6.51
C GLN A 188 9.46 -7.61 -7.05
N VAL A 189 8.32 -7.12 -6.52
CA VAL A 189 7.81 -5.79 -6.86
C VAL A 189 8.79 -4.72 -6.36
N ALA A 190 9.31 -4.85 -5.13
CA ALA A 190 10.32 -3.94 -4.61
C ALA A 190 11.60 -3.93 -5.45
N GLU A 191 12.06 -5.10 -5.92
CA GLU A 191 13.22 -5.21 -6.80
C GLU A 191 12.98 -4.58 -8.16
N HIS A 192 11.85 -4.88 -8.80
CA HIS A 192 11.49 -4.34 -10.12
C HIS A 192 11.45 -2.79 -10.12
N TYR A 193 10.93 -2.21 -9.03
CA TYR A 193 10.83 -0.75 -8.87
C TYR A 193 11.96 -0.12 -8.05
N GLN A 194 12.99 -0.89 -7.67
CA GLN A 194 14.13 -0.43 -6.86
C GLN A 194 13.74 0.23 -5.52
N LEU A 195 12.72 -0.31 -4.84
CA LEU A 195 12.21 0.22 -3.58
C LEU A 195 12.96 -0.35 -2.37
N PRO A 196 13.30 0.48 -1.37
CA PRO A 196 13.76 -0.05 -0.11
C PRO A 196 12.71 -0.95 0.54
N SER A 197 13.18 -1.93 1.31
CA SER A 197 12.31 -2.80 2.09
C SER A 197 12.90 -3.17 3.45
N VAL A 198 12.00 -3.41 4.41
CA VAL A 198 12.31 -3.75 5.80
C VAL A 198 11.57 -5.02 6.18
N ASN A 199 12.31 -6.10 6.41
CA ASN A 199 11.78 -7.39 6.83
C ASN A 199 11.79 -7.50 8.37
N LEU A 200 10.74 -6.99 9.01
CA LEU A 200 10.57 -7.08 10.46
C LEU A 200 10.34 -8.53 10.90
N ALA A 201 9.63 -9.34 10.10
CA ALA A 201 9.42 -10.76 10.37
C ALA A 201 10.74 -11.51 10.57
N TYR A 202 11.70 -11.34 9.66
CA TYR A 202 13.01 -11.97 9.77
C TYR A 202 13.78 -11.52 11.02
N ARG A 203 13.72 -10.21 11.35
CA ARG A 203 14.38 -9.65 12.53
C ARG A 203 13.77 -10.13 13.84
N VAL A 204 12.46 -10.35 13.85
CA VAL A 204 11.73 -10.92 14.99
C VAL A 204 12.08 -12.40 15.12
N TYR A 205 12.10 -13.16 14.03
CA TYR A 205 12.56 -14.54 14.03
C TYR A 205 13.95 -14.67 14.65
N GLN A 206 14.93 -13.86 14.21
CA GLN A 206 16.28 -13.84 14.78
C GLN A 206 16.26 -13.54 16.29
N TRP A 207 15.43 -12.60 16.73
CA TRP A 207 15.31 -12.23 18.13
C TRP A 207 14.72 -13.37 18.98
N LEU A 208 13.66 -14.03 18.50
CA LEU A 208 13.05 -15.18 19.18
C LEU A 208 14.08 -16.30 19.37
N GLN A 209 14.89 -16.59 18.35
CA GLN A 209 15.97 -17.58 18.46
C GLN A 209 17.05 -17.17 19.48
N ALA A 210 17.44 -15.89 19.50
CA ALA A 210 18.49 -15.39 20.39
C ALA A 210 18.06 -15.35 21.86
N GLU A 211 16.81 -15.01 22.14
CA GLU A 211 16.26 -14.88 23.49
C GLU A 211 15.62 -16.17 24.01
N ALA A 212 15.53 -17.21 23.18
CA ALA A 212 14.73 -18.41 23.44
C ALA A 212 13.28 -18.06 23.87
N ALA A 213 12.69 -17.06 23.19
CA ALA A 213 11.36 -16.55 23.44
C ALA A 213 10.34 -17.10 22.42
N GLU A 214 9.06 -17.06 22.78
CA GLU A 214 7.97 -17.52 21.92
C GLU A 214 7.28 -16.34 21.24
N TRP A 215 6.76 -16.53 20.03
CA TRP A 215 6.05 -15.46 19.31
C TRP A 215 4.85 -14.94 20.11
N THR A 216 4.17 -15.83 20.84
CA THR A 216 3.01 -15.49 21.68
C THR A 216 3.33 -14.53 22.83
N ASP A 217 4.61 -14.40 23.22
CA ASP A 217 5.05 -13.38 24.19
C ASP A 217 4.94 -11.96 23.62
N LEU A 218 5.03 -11.83 22.30
CA LEU A 218 4.95 -10.58 21.57
C LEU A 218 3.61 -10.39 20.86
N ALA A 219 2.93 -11.46 20.44
CA ALA A 219 1.62 -11.42 19.80
C ALA A 219 0.76 -12.59 20.29
N PRO A 220 -0.04 -12.41 21.37
CA PRO A 220 -0.78 -13.51 22.00
C PRO A 220 -1.77 -14.23 21.09
N ASP A 221 -2.27 -13.57 20.05
CA ASP A 221 -3.19 -14.15 19.07
C ASP A 221 -2.48 -14.74 17.84
N GLY A 222 -1.15 -14.69 17.78
CA GLY A 222 -0.33 -15.17 16.66
C GLY A 222 -0.16 -14.17 15.51
N TYR A 223 -0.84 -13.02 15.54
CA TYR A 223 -0.82 -12.03 14.44
C TYR A 223 -0.50 -10.61 14.93
N HIS A 224 -1.20 -10.10 15.93
CA HIS A 224 -1.15 -8.70 16.33
C HIS A 224 -0.16 -8.49 17.48
N PRO A 225 0.93 -7.72 17.26
CA PRO A 225 1.90 -7.46 18.32
C PRO A 225 1.27 -6.67 19.47
N ASN A 226 1.61 -7.03 20.70
CA ASN A 226 1.41 -6.21 21.88
C ASN A 226 2.42 -5.04 21.90
N ASP A 227 2.38 -4.21 22.94
CA ASP A 227 3.29 -3.06 23.06
C ASP A 227 4.78 -3.43 22.95
N LYS A 228 5.20 -4.58 23.47
CA LYS A 228 6.59 -5.04 23.37
C LYS A 228 6.94 -5.40 21.92
N GLY A 229 6.03 -6.10 21.23
CA GLY A 229 6.21 -6.46 19.82
C GLY A 229 6.24 -5.22 18.91
N HIS A 230 5.34 -4.26 19.12
CA HIS A 230 5.36 -2.98 18.40
C HIS A 230 6.63 -2.17 18.68
N ALA A 231 7.11 -2.14 19.93
CA ALA A 231 8.37 -1.49 20.28
C ALA A 231 9.57 -2.17 19.60
N LEU A 232 9.55 -3.51 19.47
CA LEU A 232 10.56 -4.27 18.75
C LEU A 232 10.57 -3.90 17.25
N TYR A 233 9.39 -3.81 16.63
CA TYR A 233 9.26 -3.35 15.24
C TYR A 233 9.81 -1.93 15.06
N ALA A 234 9.42 -1.01 15.95
CA ALA A 234 9.89 0.38 15.90
C ALA A 234 11.41 0.49 16.07
N ARG A 235 12.02 -0.34 16.93
CA ARG A 235 13.48 -0.40 17.10
C ARG A 235 14.19 -0.76 15.79
N TYR A 236 13.72 -1.79 15.10
CA TYR A 236 14.31 -2.19 13.81
C TYR A 236 14.03 -1.17 12.70
N MET A 237 12.84 -0.57 12.69
CA MET A 237 12.53 0.53 11.77
C MET A 237 13.45 1.73 12.00
N LYS A 238 13.73 2.07 13.26
CA LYS A 238 14.71 3.11 13.63
C LYS A 238 16.11 2.79 13.10
N GLU A 239 16.61 1.56 13.27
CA GLU A 239 17.92 1.15 12.73
C GLU A 239 18.01 1.34 11.20
N PHE A 240 16.94 0.99 10.47
CA PHE A 240 16.84 1.24 9.04
C PHE A 240 16.88 2.74 8.72
N LEU A 241 16.05 3.54 9.39
CA LEU A 241 15.93 4.99 9.15
C LEU A 241 17.20 5.76 9.52
N GLU A 242 17.93 5.34 10.55
CA GLU A 242 19.24 5.91 10.89
C GLU A 242 20.21 5.79 9.73
N LYS A 243 20.27 4.61 9.09
CA LYS A 243 21.14 4.36 7.93
C LYS A 243 20.60 5.01 6.66
N ALA A 244 19.31 4.84 6.35
CA ALA A 244 18.69 5.34 5.12
C ALA A 244 18.70 6.87 5.03
N LEU A 245 18.48 7.53 6.18
CA LEU A 245 18.51 8.98 6.31
C LEU A 245 19.86 9.49 6.82
N SER A 246 20.88 8.63 6.95
CA SER A 246 22.22 9.08 7.33
C SER A 246 22.68 10.11 6.30
N VAL A 247 22.92 11.32 6.79
CA VAL A 247 23.69 12.29 6.05
C VAL A 247 25.11 11.92 6.36
N ALA A 248 25.84 11.32 5.42
CA ALA A 248 27.28 11.39 5.49
C ALA A 248 27.62 12.89 5.57
N LEU A 249 27.98 13.37 6.76
CA LEU A 249 28.72 14.59 6.97
C LEU A 249 30.15 14.33 6.47
N SER A 250 30.30 14.01 5.19
CA SER A 250 31.58 14.15 4.54
C SER A 250 31.81 15.65 4.38
N ALA A 251 32.36 16.24 5.43
CA ALA A 251 33.13 17.46 5.34
C ALA A 251 34.10 17.34 4.15
N ASN A 252 34.20 18.41 3.35
CA ASN A 252 35.09 18.56 2.18
C ASN A 252 34.60 18.05 0.82
N LEU A 253 33.34 18.28 0.48
CA LEU A 253 33.02 18.64 -0.91
C LEU A 253 32.68 20.12 -0.94
N SER A 254 33.59 20.91 -1.50
CA SER A 254 33.35 22.30 -1.91
C SER A 254 31.98 22.38 -2.57
N ILE A 255 31.05 23.09 -1.92
CA ILE A 255 29.75 23.43 -2.47
C ILE A 255 30.04 24.37 -3.65
N GLY A 256 30.22 23.80 -4.83
CA GLY A 256 29.95 24.51 -6.07
C GLY A 256 28.48 24.97 -6.03
N PRO A 257 28.14 26.09 -6.71
CA PRO A 257 26.80 26.65 -6.64
C PRO A 257 25.78 25.54 -6.86
N VAL A 258 24.78 25.46 -5.97
CA VAL A 258 23.58 24.67 -6.20
C VAL A 258 22.93 25.26 -7.46
N VAL A 259 23.31 24.71 -8.61
CA VAL A 259 22.56 24.91 -9.83
C VAL A 259 21.26 24.17 -9.56
N LEU A 260 20.19 24.92 -9.34
CA LEU A 260 18.83 24.44 -9.58
C LEU A 260 18.70 24.16 -11.08
N SER A 261 19.47 23.21 -11.61
CA SER A 261 19.29 22.75 -12.96
C SER A 261 18.02 21.94 -12.92
N HIS A 262 16.95 22.49 -13.49
CA HIS A 262 15.73 21.80 -13.91
C HIS A 262 16.03 20.71 -14.97
N SER A 263 17.22 20.13 -14.97
CA SER A 263 17.79 19.39 -16.11
C SER A 263 18.82 18.35 -15.65
N GLN A 264 18.50 17.61 -14.60
CA GLN A 264 18.96 16.21 -14.46
C GLN A 264 17.80 15.38 -13.92
N VAL A 265 16.64 15.51 -14.56
CA VAL A 265 15.68 14.42 -14.60
C VAL A 265 16.40 13.31 -15.35
N VAL A 266 17.00 12.36 -14.63
CA VAL A 266 17.22 11.06 -15.24
C VAL A 266 15.82 10.57 -15.50
N ASP A 267 15.37 10.74 -16.74
CA ASP A 267 14.15 10.15 -17.28
C ASP A 267 14.34 8.64 -17.27
N LYS A 268 14.28 8.04 -16.08
CA LYS A 268 13.98 6.62 -15.94
C LYS A 268 12.47 6.55 -16.07
N SER A 269 12.00 6.55 -17.31
CA SER A 269 10.68 6.03 -17.63
C SER A 269 10.44 4.80 -16.75
N LEU A 270 9.32 4.78 -16.00
CA LEU A 270 8.99 3.66 -15.13
C LEU A 270 9.17 2.34 -15.91
N PRO A 271 9.71 1.29 -15.28
CA PRO A 271 9.77 0.00 -15.96
C PRO A 271 8.35 -0.41 -16.39
N LYS A 272 8.27 -1.24 -17.43
CA LYS A 272 6.98 -1.82 -17.84
C LYS A 272 6.33 -2.50 -16.64
N PRO A 273 5.00 -2.43 -16.49
CA PRO A 273 4.33 -3.15 -15.41
C PRO A 273 4.66 -4.65 -15.49
N MET A 274 4.83 -5.27 -14.33
CA MET A 274 5.01 -6.70 -14.16
C MET A 274 3.74 -7.45 -14.57
N ASP A 275 2.57 -6.90 -14.24
CA ASP A 275 1.28 -7.39 -14.71
C ASP A 275 0.52 -6.28 -15.48
N PRO A 276 0.11 -6.51 -16.73
CA PRO A 276 -0.62 -5.51 -17.54
C PRO A 276 -2.04 -5.21 -17.03
N ALA A 277 -2.52 -5.90 -16.00
CA ALA A 277 -3.74 -5.64 -15.26
C ALA A 277 -3.47 -5.08 -13.85
N SER A 278 -2.26 -4.55 -13.59
CA SER A 278 -1.93 -3.87 -12.33
C SER A 278 -2.96 -2.80 -11.96
N TYR A 279 -3.15 -2.60 -10.65
CA TYR A 279 -4.07 -1.61 -10.10
C TYR A 279 -3.52 -0.16 -10.18
N GLU A 280 -2.80 0.19 -11.24
CA GLU A 280 -2.19 1.52 -11.45
C GLU A 280 -3.22 2.66 -11.57
N PHE A 281 -4.44 2.33 -12.00
CA PHE A 281 -5.54 3.28 -12.15
C PHE A 281 -6.71 2.96 -11.22
N ALA A 282 -6.49 2.07 -10.25
CA ALA A 282 -7.51 1.73 -9.29
C ALA A 282 -7.97 2.95 -8.50
N ALA A 283 -9.27 3.02 -8.27
CA ALA A 283 -9.86 4.07 -7.47
C ALA A 283 -11.01 3.53 -6.62
N MET A 284 -11.25 4.25 -5.53
CA MET A 284 -12.37 4.07 -4.63
C MET A 284 -13.11 5.40 -4.58
N ALA A 285 -14.39 5.40 -4.98
CA ALA A 285 -15.19 6.62 -5.02
C ALA A 285 -16.06 6.75 -3.77
N LEU A 286 -16.10 7.97 -3.22
CA LEU A 286 -17.04 8.36 -2.19
C LEU A 286 -18.44 8.40 -2.77
N LEU A 287 -19.45 8.00 -1.99
CA LEU A 287 -20.84 8.05 -2.46
C LEU A 287 -21.34 9.49 -2.58
N SER A 288 -20.81 10.42 -1.80
CA SER A 288 -21.09 11.86 -1.90
C SER A 288 -20.59 12.42 -3.23
N GLY A 289 -21.46 13.15 -3.94
CA GLY A 289 -21.14 13.80 -5.21
C GLY A 289 -21.15 12.88 -6.44
N LEU A 290 -21.22 11.54 -6.30
CA LEU A 290 -21.22 10.61 -7.44
C LEU A 290 -22.45 10.71 -8.35
N GLU A 291 -23.54 11.28 -7.85
CA GLU A 291 -24.77 11.54 -8.61
C GLU A 291 -24.59 12.73 -9.57
N GLU A 292 -23.61 13.60 -9.31
CA GLU A 292 -23.37 14.85 -10.04
C GLU A 292 -22.15 14.74 -10.96
N GLU A 293 -21.05 14.14 -10.47
CA GLU A 293 -19.76 14.10 -11.15
C GLU A 293 -19.07 12.73 -11.09
N GLU A 294 -18.24 12.45 -12.09
CA GLU A 294 -17.39 11.27 -12.15
C GLU A 294 -16.22 11.39 -11.15
N GLN A 295 -15.98 10.33 -10.36
CA GLN A 295 -14.87 10.28 -9.40
C GLN A 295 -14.02 9.04 -9.65
N GLY A 296 -12.72 9.23 -9.92
CA GLY A 296 -11.82 8.10 -10.15
C GLY A 296 -12.22 7.22 -11.33
N GLY A 297 -12.83 7.81 -12.36
CA GLY A 297 -13.38 7.08 -13.50
C GLY A 297 -14.68 6.34 -13.20
N ILE A 298 -15.35 6.60 -12.06
CA ILE A 298 -16.60 5.98 -11.64
C ILE A 298 -17.74 7.00 -11.73
N ARG A 299 -18.84 6.60 -12.37
CA ARG A 299 -20.07 7.39 -12.46
C ARG A 299 -21.27 6.56 -12.01
N LEU A 300 -22.00 7.06 -11.01
CA LEU A 300 -23.25 6.45 -10.59
C LEU A 300 -24.36 6.81 -11.59
N ILE A 301 -25.11 5.82 -12.06
CA ILE A 301 -26.17 5.97 -13.07
C ILE A 301 -27.55 5.85 -12.42
N SER A 302 -27.72 4.90 -11.50
CA SER A 302 -28.98 4.69 -10.79
C SER A 302 -28.74 4.00 -9.45
N GLN A 303 -29.58 4.31 -8.45
CA GLN A 303 -29.55 3.71 -7.10
C GLN A 303 -30.96 3.33 -6.62
N ARG A 304 -31.81 2.84 -7.53
CA ARG A 304 -33.23 2.58 -7.24
C ARG A 304 -33.39 1.61 -6.06
N GLY A 305 -34.04 2.07 -4.99
CA GLY A 305 -34.30 1.26 -3.80
C GLY A 305 -33.12 1.17 -2.83
N PHE A 306 -32.04 1.92 -3.09
CA PHE A 306 -30.99 2.19 -2.12
C PHE A 306 -31.21 3.57 -1.48
N ASN A 307 -31.03 3.65 -0.17
CA ASN A 307 -31.07 4.90 0.58
C ASN A 307 -29.69 5.17 1.17
N ARG A 308 -29.31 6.46 1.25
CA ARG A 308 -28.07 6.86 1.88
C ARG A 308 -28.24 6.92 3.39
N VAL A 309 -27.45 6.13 4.11
CA VAL A 309 -27.56 5.94 5.56
C VAL A 309 -26.16 5.92 6.16
N LYS A 310 -26.03 6.30 7.45
CA LYS A 310 -24.82 6.06 8.24
C LYS A 310 -25.07 4.95 9.24
N LEU A 311 -24.03 4.20 9.56
CA LEU A 311 -24.13 3.21 10.63
C LEU A 311 -24.42 3.94 11.96
N GLU A 312 -25.32 3.38 12.76
CA GLU A 312 -25.61 3.91 14.10
C GLU A 312 -24.34 3.99 14.94
N ALA A 313 -24.22 5.02 15.78
CA ALA A 313 -22.98 5.34 16.49
C ALA A 313 -22.55 4.25 17.50
N ASP A 314 -23.49 3.47 18.01
CA ASP A 314 -23.28 2.36 18.95
C ASP A 314 -23.23 0.99 18.27
N ALA A 315 -23.41 0.93 16.94
CA ALA A 315 -23.29 -0.32 16.21
C ALA A 315 -21.87 -0.86 16.34
N PRO A 316 -21.69 -2.18 16.57
CA PRO A 316 -20.37 -2.77 16.66
C PRO A 316 -19.69 -2.62 15.30
N LEU A 317 -18.63 -1.82 15.22
CA LEU A 317 -17.84 -1.59 14.03
C LEU A 317 -16.42 -2.08 14.30
N MET A 318 -15.85 -2.83 13.35
CA MET A 318 -14.45 -3.26 13.40
C MET A 318 -13.70 -2.84 12.15
N ASN A 319 -12.39 -2.61 12.32
CA ASN A 319 -11.43 -2.40 11.22
C ASN A 319 -11.82 -1.27 10.24
N TRP A 320 -12.63 -0.31 10.69
CA TRP A 320 -13.01 0.85 9.91
C TRP A 320 -13.13 2.06 10.81
N ARG A 321 -12.34 3.08 10.49
CA ARG A 321 -12.22 4.33 11.25
C ARG A 321 -12.67 5.56 10.46
N TYR A 322 -13.11 5.34 9.22
CA TYR A 322 -13.55 6.38 8.31
C TYR A 322 -15.07 6.50 8.34
N ASP A 323 -15.61 7.44 7.57
CA ASP A 323 -17.05 7.67 7.51
C ASP A 323 -17.79 6.40 7.05
N THR A 324 -18.91 6.11 7.72
CA THR A 324 -19.74 4.91 7.51
C THR A 324 -20.94 5.17 6.61
N GLU A 325 -21.03 6.33 5.97
CA GLU A 325 -22.05 6.59 4.95
C GLU A 325 -21.99 5.53 3.86
N HIS A 326 -23.13 4.89 3.62
CA HIS A 326 -23.30 3.82 2.65
C HIS A 326 -24.67 3.93 1.97
N LEU A 327 -24.79 3.25 0.83
CA LEU A 327 -26.07 2.96 0.20
C LEU A 327 -26.63 1.67 0.79
N ASP A 328 -27.79 1.75 1.43
CA ASP A 328 -28.47 0.63 2.07
C ASP A 328 -29.72 0.23 1.30
N ALA A 329 -29.84 -1.06 0.98
CA ALA A 329 -31.03 -1.65 0.39
C ALA A 329 -31.57 -2.78 1.28
N GLU A 330 -32.83 -2.64 1.71
CA GLU A 330 -33.56 -3.68 2.47
C GLU A 330 -34.50 -4.51 1.59
N LEU A 331 -34.90 -3.99 0.44
CA LEU A 331 -35.91 -4.60 -0.43
C LEU A 331 -35.29 -5.43 -1.54
N LYS A 332 -35.87 -6.60 -1.80
CA LYS A 332 -35.57 -7.41 -2.98
C LYS A 332 -35.77 -6.58 -4.26
N GLY A 333 -34.82 -6.67 -5.18
CA GLY A 333 -34.87 -5.99 -6.47
C GLY A 333 -34.46 -4.52 -6.45
N ALA A 334 -34.03 -3.99 -5.29
CA ALA A 334 -33.23 -2.77 -5.26
C ALA A 334 -32.01 -2.95 -6.17
N GLU A 335 -31.70 -1.91 -6.95
CA GLU A 335 -30.75 -1.96 -8.05
C GLU A 335 -29.83 -0.75 -8.02
N LEU A 336 -28.53 -1.01 -8.15
CA LEU A 336 -27.47 -0.01 -8.25
C LEU A 336 -26.78 -0.19 -9.61
N VAL A 337 -26.71 0.87 -10.40
CA VAL A 337 -26.10 0.87 -11.73
C VAL A 337 -25.01 1.92 -11.75
N PHE A 338 -23.80 1.53 -12.17
CA PHE A 338 -22.69 2.46 -12.30
C PHE A 338 -21.79 2.08 -13.49
N HIS A 339 -21.09 3.08 -14.01
CA HIS A 339 -20.09 2.93 -15.06
C HIS A 339 -18.71 3.18 -14.49
N THR A 340 -17.73 2.41 -14.95
CA THR A 340 -16.32 2.71 -14.76
C THR A 340 -15.56 2.68 -16.08
N TRP A 341 -14.31 3.15 -16.08
CA TRP A 341 -13.38 2.92 -17.18
C TRP A 341 -12.15 2.18 -16.68
N GLY A 342 -11.88 1.01 -17.24
CA GLY A 342 -10.95 0.09 -16.61
C GLY A 342 -10.89 -1.31 -17.21
N LYS A 343 -10.15 -2.18 -16.53
CA LYS A 343 -10.20 -3.63 -16.70
C LYS A 343 -11.14 -4.31 -15.72
N SER A 344 -11.58 -3.63 -14.66
CA SER A 344 -12.56 -4.19 -13.72
C SER A 344 -13.26 -3.08 -12.95
N ALA A 345 -14.28 -3.49 -12.22
CA ALA A 345 -15.03 -2.69 -11.27
C ALA A 345 -15.26 -3.54 -10.01
N GLY A 346 -15.73 -2.90 -8.95
CA GLY A 346 -16.05 -3.61 -7.73
C GLY A 346 -16.84 -2.77 -6.76
N VAL A 347 -17.08 -3.34 -5.58
CA VAL A 347 -17.74 -2.67 -4.47
C VAL A 347 -17.02 -2.97 -3.16
N SER A 348 -16.95 -1.97 -2.30
CA SER A 348 -16.71 -2.18 -0.87
C SER A 348 -18.05 -2.18 -0.17
N LEU A 349 -18.34 -3.23 0.58
CA LEU A 349 -19.56 -3.39 1.36
C LEU A 349 -19.28 -3.14 2.84
N LEU A 350 -20.30 -2.74 3.59
CA LEU A 350 -20.29 -2.73 5.05
C LEU A 350 -21.06 -3.95 5.55
N CYS A 351 -20.38 -5.09 5.68
CA CYS A 351 -21.01 -6.36 6.05
C CYS A 351 -21.08 -6.52 7.58
N GLY A 352 -22.18 -7.04 8.09
CA GLY A 352 -22.46 -7.23 9.51
C GLY A 352 -23.67 -8.13 9.75
N PRO A 353 -24.28 -8.11 10.95
CA PRO A 353 -25.24 -9.13 11.38
C PRO A 353 -26.48 -9.29 10.51
N ASP A 354 -26.85 -8.25 9.76
CA ASP A 354 -28.06 -8.19 8.93
C ASP A 354 -27.77 -8.26 7.42
N SER A 355 -26.54 -8.62 7.04
CA SER A 355 -26.10 -8.62 5.64
C SER A 355 -26.76 -9.72 4.80
N GLY A 356 -27.19 -9.33 3.61
CA GLY A 356 -27.82 -10.19 2.63
C GLY A 356 -26.93 -10.55 1.45
N ILE A 357 -27.48 -11.41 0.59
CA ILE A 357 -26.87 -11.84 -0.67
C ILE A 357 -27.22 -10.82 -1.75
N PHE A 358 -26.22 -10.41 -2.52
CA PHE A 358 -26.40 -9.59 -3.71
C PHE A 358 -26.05 -10.38 -4.97
N GLU A 359 -26.45 -9.86 -6.12
CA GLU A 359 -25.99 -10.36 -7.41
C GLU A 359 -25.49 -9.20 -8.26
N TYR A 360 -24.56 -9.47 -9.18
CA TYR A 360 -24.04 -8.47 -10.09
C TYR A 360 -23.95 -9.00 -11.52
N SER A 361 -24.03 -8.09 -12.48
CA SER A 361 -23.75 -8.32 -13.90
C SER A 361 -22.76 -7.26 -14.37
N VAL A 362 -21.71 -7.69 -15.06
CA VAL A 362 -20.73 -6.81 -15.72
C VAL A 362 -20.93 -6.91 -17.22
N ASN A 363 -21.02 -5.78 -17.91
CA ASN A 363 -21.10 -5.68 -19.36
C ASN A 363 -22.22 -6.54 -20.00
N GLY A 364 -23.31 -6.77 -19.26
CA GLY A 364 -24.46 -7.57 -19.73
C GLY A 364 -24.27 -9.09 -19.63
N ALA A 365 -23.21 -9.56 -18.96
CA ALA A 365 -23.04 -10.97 -18.62
C ALA A 365 -24.15 -11.47 -17.67
N GLU A 366 -24.25 -12.79 -17.51
CA GLU A 366 -25.19 -13.38 -16.57
C GLU A 366 -24.95 -12.90 -15.13
N PHE A 367 -26.03 -12.79 -14.35
CA PHE A 367 -25.94 -12.37 -12.97
C PHE A 367 -25.25 -13.44 -12.12
N VAL A 368 -24.23 -13.01 -11.37
CA VAL A 368 -23.49 -13.83 -10.42
C VAL A 368 -23.91 -13.46 -9.02
N GLN A 369 -24.38 -14.45 -8.24
CA GLN A 369 -24.75 -14.28 -6.84
C GLN A 369 -23.51 -14.33 -5.94
N VAL A 370 -23.49 -13.47 -4.92
CA VAL A 370 -22.41 -13.38 -3.93
C VAL A 370 -23.02 -13.34 -2.54
N ASN A 371 -22.61 -14.28 -1.70
CA ASN A 371 -22.88 -14.23 -0.26
C ASN A 371 -21.67 -13.63 0.45
N PRO A 372 -21.75 -12.36 0.93
CA PRO A 372 -20.63 -11.73 1.61
C PRO A 372 -20.60 -12.05 3.12
N PHE A 373 -21.54 -12.84 3.62
CA PHE A 373 -21.69 -13.11 5.05
C PHE A 373 -20.66 -14.15 5.52
N ASP A 374 -19.88 -13.78 6.54
CA ASP A 374 -18.91 -14.66 7.17
C ASP A 374 -19.06 -14.71 8.70
N GLU A 375 -18.11 -15.35 9.38
CA GLU A 375 -18.12 -15.48 10.84
C GLU A 375 -17.99 -14.14 11.58
N TRP A 376 -17.34 -13.13 10.98
CA TRP A 376 -17.18 -11.81 11.57
C TRP A 376 -18.46 -10.98 11.49
N CYS A 377 -19.29 -11.23 10.48
CA CYS A 377 -20.62 -10.61 10.39
C CYS A 377 -21.48 -10.89 11.63
N LEU A 378 -21.23 -11.97 12.38
CA LEU A 378 -21.98 -12.26 13.61
C LEU A 378 -21.71 -11.27 14.75
N VAL A 379 -20.56 -10.60 14.74
CA VAL A 379 -20.08 -9.82 15.89
C VAL A 379 -19.96 -8.33 15.61
N ALA A 380 -19.71 -7.92 14.36
CA ALA A 380 -19.62 -6.51 14.01
C ALA A 380 -19.87 -6.25 12.52
N TYR A 381 -20.04 -4.97 12.19
CA TYR A 381 -19.91 -4.43 10.85
C TYR A 381 -18.44 -4.24 10.48
N ARG A 382 -18.08 -4.56 9.24
CA ARG A 382 -16.71 -4.41 8.72
C ARG A 382 -16.72 -4.19 7.21
N PRO A 383 -15.68 -3.56 6.64
CA PRO A 383 -15.53 -3.43 5.20
C PRO A 383 -15.23 -4.81 4.59
N VAL A 384 -15.95 -5.17 3.52
CA VAL A 384 -15.67 -6.36 2.70
C VAL A 384 -15.68 -5.93 1.24
N HIS A 385 -14.56 -6.14 0.56
CA HIS A 385 -14.36 -5.66 -0.80
C HIS A 385 -14.48 -6.82 -1.80
N PHE A 386 -15.21 -6.57 -2.88
CA PHE A 386 -15.42 -7.52 -3.97
C PHE A 386 -15.03 -6.83 -5.26
N LEU A 387 -14.00 -7.37 -5.93
CA LEU A 387 -13.69 -7.03 -7.31
C LEU A 387 -14.40 -8.01 -8.23
N PHE A 388 -15.00 -7.49 -9.28
CA PHE A 388 -15.60 -8.30 -10.32
C PHE A 388 -14.50 -8.80 -11.28
N PRO A 389 -14.78 -9.85 -12.06
CA PRO A 389 -13.80 -10.42 -12.98
C PRO A 389 -13.12 -9.39 -13.87
N LEU A 390 -11.86 -9.64 -14.24
CA LEU A 390 -11.14 -8.81 -15.17
C LEU A 390 -11.71 -8.95 -16.59
N GLU A 391 -11.96 -7.82 -17.23
CA GLU A 391 -12.24 -7.72 -18.65
C GLU A 391 -10.95 -7.92 -19.47
N ALA A 392 -11.09 -8.50 -20.66
CA ALA A 392 -9.95 -8.81 -21.53
C ALA A 392 -9.16 -7.55 -21.93
N GLU A 393 -9.89 -6.47 -22.22
CA GLU A 393 -9.34 -5.19 -22.65
C GLU A 393 -9.75 -4.07 -21.70
N ARG A 394 -8.91 -3.04 -21.61
CA ARG A 394 -9.24 -1.84 -20.83
C ARG A 394 -10.26 -1.01 -21.61
N GLY A 395 -11.38 -0.67 -20.99
CA GLY A 395 -12.45 0.08 -21.63
C GLY A 395 -13.60 0.43 -20.69
N PRO A 396 -14.76 0.86 -21.21
CA PRO A 396 -15.95 1.08 -20.40
C PRO A 396 -16.41 -0.22 -19.74
N VAL A 397 -16.73 -0.15 -18.45
CA VAL A 397 -17.29 -1.24 -17.66
C VAL A 397 -18.64 -0.80 -17.12
N HIS A 398 -19.70 -1.52 -17.48
CA HIS A 398 -21.05 -1.28 -16.97
C HIS A 398 -21.41 -2.33 -15.94
N VAL A 399 -21.75 -1.89 -14.72
CA VAL A 399 -22.14 -2.77 -13.62
C VAL A 399 -23.59 -2.55 -13.26
N ILE A 400 -24.31 -3.65 -13.10
CA ILE A 400 -25.61 -3.69 -12.43
C ILE A 400 -25.47 -4.58 -11.20
N LEU A 401 -25.75 -4.04 -10.01
CA LEU A 401 -25.82 -4.77 -8.75
C LEU A 401 -27.26 -4.79 -8.25
N ARG A 402 -27.73 -5.93 -7.73
CA ARG A 402 -29.08 -6.09 -7.20
C ARG A 402 -29.10 -6.75 -5.83
N SER A 403 -30.01 -6.30 -4.97
CA SER A 403 -30.38 -7.05 -3.77
C SER A 403 -31.26 -8.23 -4.16
N THR A 404 -30.85 -9.44 -3.78
CA THR A 404 -31.61 -10.68 -4.07
C THR A 404 -32.79 -10.88 -3.10
N GLY A 405 -32.75 -10.22 -1.93
CA GLY A 405 -33.61 -10.50 -0.78
C GLY A 405 -33.31 -11.84 -0.09
N LEU A 406 -32.26 -12.55 -0.51
CA LEU A 406 -31.76 -13.77 0.13
C LEU A 406 -30.71 -13.42 1.19
N LYS A 407 -30.44 -14.36 2.09
CA LYS A 407 -29.48 -14.20 3.18
C LYS A 407 -28.84 -15.52 3.56
N ASP A 408 -27.69 -15.46 4.23
CA ASP A 408 -27.14 -16.58 4.99
C ASP A 408 -28.12 -16.98 6.11
N GLU A 409 -28.19 -18.27 6.44
CA GLU A 409 -29.08 -18.79 7.48
C GLU A 409 -28.81 -18.10 8.83
N ARG A 410 -27.55 -17.75 9.10
CA ARG A 410 -27.08 -17.09 10.32
C ARG A 410 -27.35 -15.58 10.35
N SER A 411 -27.61 -14.96 9.20
CA SER A 411 -27.88 -13.52 9.11
C SER A 411 -29.24 -13.17 9.71
N SER A 412 -29.35 -12.03 10.38
CA SER A 412 -30.61 -11.51 10.92
C SER A 412 -31.44 -10.75 9.87
N GLY A 413 -30.87 -10.45 8.71
CA GLY A 413 -31.47 -9.62 7.67
C GLY A 413 -30.98 -9.96 6.26
N CYS A 414 -31.44 -9.19 5.27
CA CYS A 414 -31.02 -9.35 3.87
C CYS A 414 -30.50 -8.04 3.27
N ARG A 415 -29.94 -7.17 4.12
CA ARG A 415 -29.55 -5.81 3.71
C ARG A 415 -28.27 -5.83 2.90
N VAL A 416 -28.23 -5.03 1.84
CA VAL A 416 -27.03 -4.80 1.04
C VAL A 416 -26.56 -3.38 1.30
N LYS A 417 -25.40 -3.24 1.94
CA LYS A 417 -24.80 -1.97 2.34
C LYS A 417 -23.55 -1.70 1.50
N VAL A 418 -23.69 -0.93 0.42
CA VAL A 418 -22.56 -0.55 -0.44
C VAL A 418 -21.89 0.67 0.16
N LEU A 419 -20.68 0.50 0.69
CA LEU A 419 -19.88 1.53 1.35
C LEU A 419 -19.13 2.40 0.33
N ARG A 420 -18.53 1.77 -0.71
CA ARG A 420 -17.81 2.45 -1.79
C ARG A 420 -17.95 1.71 -3.11
N LEU A 421 -17.79 2.43 -4.22
CA LEU A 421 -17.63 1.85 -5.55
C LEU A 421 -16.15 1.81 -5.92
N LEU A 422 -15.73 0.76 -6.62
CA LEU A 422 -14.34 0.50 -6.99
C LEU A 422 -14.19 0.44 -8.52
N SER A 423 -13.07 0.93 -9.03
CA SER A 423 -12.63 0.80 -10.43
C SER A 423 -11.18 0.35 -10.49
N ASN A 424 -10.79 -0.26 -11.62
CA ASN A 424 -9.39 -0.55 -11.97
C ASN A 424 -9.06 -0.10 -13.39
#